data_AF-A0A3B0PCD8-F1
#
_entry.id   AF-A0A3B0PCD8-F1
#
_cell.length_a   1.000
_cell.length_b   1.000
_cell.length_c   1.000
_cell.angle_alpha   90.00
_cell.angle_beta   90.00
_cell.angle_gamma   90.00
#
_symmetry.space_group_name_H-M   'P 1'
#
loop_
_entity.id
_entity.type
_entity.pdbx_description
1 polymer ?
#
loop_
_entity_poly.entity_id
_entity_poly.type
_entity_poly.pdbx_seq_one_letter_code
_entity_poly.pdbx_strand_id
1 'polypeptide(L)'
;MSSELVLNEEELKVVKEFKANLKSFTVEEIQAAINLTASNLKLKGKALFMPIRKACTYLEHGPELAKAIYLFGEKLITERLAKYEN
;
A
#
# COMPACT_ATOMS: atom_id res chain seq x y z
N MET A 1 -21.03 10.65 -5.94
CA MET A 1 -19.77 10.90 -6.66
C MET A 1 -18.65 10.31 -5.83
N SER A 2 -18.17 9.13 -6.20
CA SER A 2 -17.05 8.48 -5.51
C SER A 2 -15.83 9.36 -5.74
N SER A 3 -15.31 9.98 -4.69
CA SER A 3 -14.01 10.65 -4.74
C SER A 3 -12.98 9.62 -5.19
N GLU A 4 -12.59 9.64 -6.46
CA GLU A 4 -11.43 8.87 -6.92
C GLU A 4 -10.25 9.35 -6.08
N LEU A 5 -9.69 8.43 -5.28
CA LEU A 5 -8.49 8.70 -4.52
C LEU A 5 -7.34 8.89 -5.50
N VAL A 6 -7.07 10.15 -5.84
CA VAL A 6 -5.95 10.54 -6.68
C VAL A 6 -4.68 10.50 -5.83
N LEU A 7 -3.71 9.69 -6.25
CA LEU A 7 -2.35 9.69 -5.70
C LEU A 7 -1.50 10.66 -6.50
N ASN A 8 -0.67 11.45 -5.83
CA ASN A 8 0.35 12.26 -6.51
C ASN A 8 1.56 11.40 -6.94
N GLU A 9 2.53 11.99 -7.65
CA GLU A 9 3.71 11.27 -8.16
C GLU A 9 4.55 10.57 -7.07
N GLU A 10 4.74 11.23 -5.92
CA GLU A 10 5.48 10.64 -4.81
C GLU A 10 4.72 9.48 -4.18
N GLU A 11 3.40 9.64 -3.99
CA GLU A 11 2.54 8.59 -3.46
C GLU A 11 2.48 7.38 -4.40
N LEU A 12 2.43 7.61 -5.72
CA LEU A 12 2.49 6.56 -6.73
C LEU A 12 3.82 5.78 -6.67
N LYS A 13 4.93 6.48 -6.46
CA LYS A 13 6.25 5.84 -6.30
C LYS A 13 6.26 4.89 -5.09
N VAL A 14 5.66 5.30 -3.97
CA VAL A 14 5.52 4.44 -2.77
C VAL A 14 4.68 3.19 -3.07
N VAL A 15 3.56 3.36 -3.75
CA VAL A 15 2.65 2.24 -4.06
C VAL A 15 3.30 1.24 -5.03
N LYS A 16 4.00 1.73 -6.05
CA LYS A 16 4.74 0.89 -7.01
C LYS A 16 5.85 0.09 -6.31
N GLU A 17 6.63 0.75 -5.44
CA GLU A 17 7.67 0.09 -4.66
C GLU A 17 7.10 -0.94 -3.68
N PHE A 18 6.00 -0.62 -3.00
CA PHE A 18 5.32 -1.56 -2.11
C PHE A 18 4.84 -2.81 -2.87
N LYS A 19 4.19 -2.63 -4.02
CA LYS A 19 3.75 -3.73 -4.88
C LYS A 19 4.93 -4.61 -5.31
N ALA A 20 6.05 -3.99 -5.73
CA ALA A 20 7.24 -4.72 -6.16
C ALA A 20 7.88 -5.56 -5.03
N ASN A 21 7.76 -5.12 -3.78
CA ASN A 21 8.29 -5.83 -2.62
C ASN A 21 7.31 -6.87 -2.03
N LEU A 22 6.03 -6.87 -2.43
CA LEU A 22 5.03 -7.79 -1.92
C LEU A 22 5.14 -9.16 -2.61
N LYS A 23 5.78 -10.13 -1.95
CA LYS A 23 6.05 -11.46 -2.52
C LYS A 23 4.96 -12.50 -2.22
N SER A 24 4.40 -12.46 -1.02
CA SER A 24 3.30 -13.34 -0.59
C SER A 24 2.26 -12.56 0.20
N PHE A 25 1.03 -13.05 0.22
CA PHE A 25 -0.08 -12.39 0.90
C PHE A 25 -0.27 -12.90 2.34
N THR A 26 0.75 -12.71 3.18
CA THR A 26 0.67 -12.94 4.65
C THR A 26 0.93 -11.64 5.40
N VAL A 27 0.53 -11.57 6.68
CA VAL A 27 0.73 -10.35 7.49
C VAL A 27 2.22 -10.00 7.60
N GLU A 28 3.07 -11.01 7.77
CA GLU A 28 4.51 -10.87 7.89
C GLU A 28 5.14 -10.33 6.60
N GLU A 29 4.75 -10.89 5.45
CA GLU A 29 5.27 -10.47 4.15
C GLU A 29 4.77 -9.09 3.74
N ILE A 30 3.52 -8.75 4.06
CA ILE A 30 2.99 -7.40 3.86
C ILE A 30 3.78 -6.40 4.71
N GLN A 31 4.06 -6.73 5.98
CA GLN A 31 4.85 -5.85 6.85
C GLN A 31 6.30 -5.74 6.36
N ALA A 32 6.89 -6.84 5.87
CA ALA A 32 8.22 -6.83 5.27
C ALA A 32 8.27 -5.95 4.03
N ALA A 33 7.27 -6.03 3.15
CA ALA A 33 7.16 -5.17 1.96
C ALA A 33 7.05 -3.68 2.33
N ILE A 34 6.28 -3.34 3.37
CA ILE A 34 6.21 -1.96 3.90
C ILE A 34 7.58 -1.50 4.39
N ASN A 35 8.30 -2.34 5.13
CA ASN A 35 9.61 -2.00 5.70
C ASN A 35 10.70 -1.84 4.62
N LEU A 36 10.67 -2.70 3.59
CA LEU A 36 11.56 -2.59 2.43
C LEU A 36 11.29 -1.30 1.65
N THR A 37 10.01 -0.99 1.41
CA THR A 37 9.60 0.27 0.77
C THR A 37 10.09 1.49 1.55
N ALA A 38 9.96 1.46 2.88
CA ALA A 38 10.47 2.50 3.77
C ALA A 38 11.98 2.71 3.60
N SER A 39 12.72 1.61 3.50
CA SER A 39 14.18 1.61 3.40
C SER A 39 14.65 2.09 2.04
N ASN A 40 14.04 1.59 0.96
CA ASN A 40 14.39 1.90 -0.42
C ASN A 40 14.11 3.37 -0.76
N LEU A 41 12.97 3.90 -0.29
CA LEU A 41 12.59 5.29 -0.53
C LEU A 41 13.04 6.26 0.56
N LYS A 42 13.63 5.75 1.66
CA LYS A 42 14.00 6.53 2.85
C LYS A 42 12.83 7.33 3.44
N LEU A 43 11.62 6.76 3.38
CA LEU A 43 10.38 7.37 3.86
C LEU A 43 9.93 6.77 5.18
N LYS A 44 9.23 7.56 6.00
CA LYS A 44 8.68 7.14 7.31
C LYS A 44 7.33 7.80 7.58
N GLY A 45 6.61 7.27 8.55
CA GLY A 45 5.36 7.87 9.04
C GLY A 45 4.31 8.02 7.95
N LYS A 46 3.57 9.13 7.94
CA LYS A 46 2.47 9.36 7.00
C LYS A 46 2.89 9.25 5.53
N ALA A 47 4.08 9.73 5.16
CA ALA A 47 4.58 9.70 3.78
C ALA A 47 4.74 8.26 3.23
N LEU A 48 4.94 7.27 4.11
CA LEU A 48 5.01 5.85 3.76
C LEU A 48 3.65 5.17 3.87
N PHE A 49 2.98 5.34 5.02
CA PHE A 49 1.79 4.56 5.34
C PHE A 49 0.53 5.06 4.62
N MET A 50 0.41 6.37 4.39
CA MET A 50 -0.78 6.96 3.80
C MET A 50 -0.97 6.52 2.34
N PRO A 51 0.06 6.53 1.46
CA PRO A 51 -0.09 6.07 0.07
C PRO A 51 -0.52 4.61 -0.02
N ILE A 52 0.15 3.73 0.75
CA ILE A 52 -0.14 2.30 0.77
C ILE A 52 -1.57 2.06 1.28
N ARG A 53 -1.98 2.76 2.35
CA ARG A 53 -3.33 2.64 2.90
C ARG A 53 -4.40 3.10 1.90
N LYS A 54 -4.22 4.26 1.27
CA LYS A 54 -5.13 4.75 0.24
C LYS A 54 -5.28 3.74 -0.88
N ALA A 55 -4.17 3.24 -1.43
CA ALA A 55 -4.17 2.28 -2.54
C ALA A 55 -4.80 0.92 -2.16
N CYS A 56 -4.57 0.45 -0.93
CA CYS A 56 -4.99 -0.88 -0.52
C CYS A 56 -6.39 -0.91 0.09
N THR A 57 -6.77 0.05 0.93
CA THR A 57 -7.99 -0.02 1.75
C THR A 57 -9.03 1.05 1.43
N TYR A 58 -8.65 2.09 0.68
CA TYR A 58 -9.46 3.32 0.49
C TYR A 58 -9.89 4.00 1.81
N LEU A 59 -9.17 3.73 2.91
CA LEU A 59 -9.40 4.36 4.20
C LEU A 59 -8.32 5.42 4.47
N GLU A 60 -8.70 6.51 5.12
CA GLU A 60 -7.76 7.57 5.49
C GLU A 60 -6.99 7.26 6.79
N HIS A 61 -7.52 6.36 7.61
CA HIS A 61 -6.99 6.01 8.93
C HIS A 61 -7.39 4.57 9.31
N GLY A 62 -6.99 4.14 10.50
CA GLY A 62 -7.29 2.81 11.05
C GLY A 62 -6.06 2.16 11.71
N PRO A 63 -6.24 0.95 12.26
CA PRO A 63 -5.22 0.24 13.03
C PRO A 63 -4.09 -0.29 12.11
N GLU A 64 -3.31 -1.26 12.56
CA GLU A 64 -2.14 -1.77 11.84
C GLU A 64 -2.40 -2.08 10.37
N LEU A 65 -1.62 -1.43 9.50
CA LEU A 65 -1.83 -1.44 8.06
C LEU A 65 -1.69 -2.85 7.46
N ALA A 66 -0.67 -3.60 7.88
CA ALA A 66 -0.43 -4.94 7.34
C ALA A 66 -1.61 -5.89 7.62
N LYS A 67 -2.14 -5.87 8.85
CA LYS A 67 -3.33 -6.66 9.22
C LYS A 67 -4.56 -6.22 8.46
N ALA A 68 -4.76 -4.91 8.30
CA ALA A 68 -5.88 -4.39 7.53
C ALA A 68 -5.82 -4.89 6.07
N ILE A 69 -4.67 -4.76 5.41
CA ILE A 69 -4.45 -5.25 4.04
C ILE A 69 -4.76 -6.75 3.95
N TYR A 70 -4.23 -7.56 4.88
CA TYR A 70 -4.50 -8.99 4.93
C TYR A 70 -5.99 -9.32 5.06
N LEU A 71 -6.73 -8.61 5.92
CA LEU A 71 -8.16 -8.81 6.13
C LEU A 71 -9.02 -8.43 4.92
N PHE A 72 -8.58 -7.50 4.08
CA PHE A 72 -9.27 -7.19 2.81
C PHE A 72 -9.16 -8.33 1.78
N GLY A 73 -8.16 -9.20 1.92
CA GLY A 73 -7.98 -10.38 1.08
C GLY A 73 -7.16 -10.13 -0.19
N GLU A 74 -6.42 -11.15 -0.60
CA GLU A 74 -5.40 -11.07 -1.66
C GLU A 74 -5.97 -10.60 -2.99
N LYS A 75 -7.06 -11.22 -3.44
CA LYS A 75 -7.69 -10.91 -4.73
C LYS A 75 -8.03 -9.42 -4.84
N LEU A 76 -8.67 -8.88 -3.81
CA LEU A 76 -9.12 -7.50 -3.79
C LEU A 76 -7.94 -6.51 -3.75
N ILE A 77 -6.91 -6.80 -2.94
CA ILE A 77 -5.73 -5.94 -2.87
C ILE A 77 -4.95 -5.96 -4.18
N THR A 78 -4.78 -7.13 -4.80
CA THR A 78 -4.10 -7.25 -6.09
C THR A 78 -4.84 -6.50 -7.20
N GLU A 79 -6.16 -6.61 -7.27
CA GLU A 79 -7.00 -5.83 -8.19
C GLU A 79 -6.88 -4.31 -7.97
N ARG A 80 -6.78 -3.87 -6.70
CA ARG A 80 -6.59 -2.45 -6.36
C ARG A 80 -5.20 -1.95 -6.75
N LEU A 81 -4.14 -2.72 -6.46
CA LEU A 81 -2.76 -2.38 -6.79
C LEU A 81 -2.49 -2.40 -8.30
N ALA A 82 -3.23 -3.21 -9.08
CA ALA A 82 -3.14 -3.24 -10.53
C ALA A 82 -3.55 -1.91 -11.19
N LYS A 83 -4.40 -1.10 -10.55
CA LYS A 83 -4.81 0.22 -11.07
C LYS A 83 -3.66 1.23 -11.19
N TYR A 84 -2.55 0.96 -10.52
CA TYR A 84 -1.37 1.82 -10.50
C TYR A 84 -0.25 1.29 -11.40
N GLU A 85 -0.58 0.36 -12.30
CA GLU A 85 0.28 -0.09 -13.41
C GLU A 85 0.18 0.89 -14.57
N ASN A 86 1.04 1.91 -14.54
CA ASN A 86 1.59 2.69 -15.65
C ASN A 86 2.54 3.72 -15.04
#